data_AF-A0A951MZR8-F1
#
_entry.id   AF-A0A951MZR8-F1
#
_cell.length_a   1.000
_cell.length_b   1.000
_cell.length_c   1.000
_cell.angle_alpha   90.00
_cell.angle_beta   90.00
_cell.angle_gamma   90.00
#
_symmetry.space_group_name_H-M   'P 1'
#
loop_
_entity.id
_entity.type
_entity.pdbx_description
1 polymer ?
#
loop_
_entity_poly.entity_id
_entity_poly.type
_entity_poly.pdbx_seq_one_letter_code
_entity_poly.pdbx_strand_id
1 'polypeptide(L)'
;MGLIICPECGEDDDLTGERQLDGGLQISCASCGHVWDRDMRLRCRLCESDDLLYTPKPLWEKGRGDQRTPAGRIDAYRCRACGGRDVTSSSPMPGASTR
;
A
#
# COMPACT_ATOMS: atom_id res chain seq x y z
N MET A 1 6.50 1.53 -9.58
CA MET A 1 5.62 2.57 -9.03
C MET A 1 4.29 2.51 -9.77
N GLY A 2 3.16 2.42 -9.06
CA GLY A 2 1.84 2.56 -9.68
C GLY A 2 1.52 4.05 -9.81
N LEU A 3 1.34 4.52 -11.04
CA LEU A 3 0.78 5.85 -11.30
C LEU A 3 -0.69 5.85 -10.85
N ILE A 4 -1.10 6.93 -10.18
CA ILE A 4 -2.49 7.20 -9.87
C ILE A 4 -3.01 8.05 -11.02
N ILE A 5 -4.08 7.60 -11.65
CA ILE A 5 -4.69 8.26 -12.81
C ILE A 5 -6.18 8.41 -12.51
N CYS A 6 -6.77 9.54 -12.88
CA CYS A 6 -8.19 9.76 -12.79
C CYS A 6 -8.93 8.75 -13.68
N PRO A 7 -9.86 7.94 -13.13
CA PRO A 7 -10.55 6.91 -13.89
C PRO A 7 -11.52 7.49 -14.94
N GLU A 8 -11.93 8.75 -14.80
CA GLU A 8 -12.88 9.41 -15.70
C GLU A 8 -12.21 10.16 -16.86
N CYS A 9 -11.19 10.98 -16.57
CA CYS A 9 -10.57 11.83 -17.59
C CYS A 9 -9.13 11.45 -17.96
N GLY A 10 -8.51 10.50 -17.25
CA GLY A 10 -7.13 10.10 -17.51
C GLY A 10 -6.05 11.06 -16.98
N GLU A 11 -6.44 12.11 -16.25
CA GLU A 11 -5.51 13.06 -15.62
C GLU A 11 -4.64 12.38 -14.54
N ASP A 12 -3.34 12.68 -14.50
CA ASP A 12 -2.40 12.08 -13.56
C ASP A 12 -1.55 13.09 -12.77
N ASP A 13 -1.66 14.38 -13.06
CA ASP A 13 -0.91 15.45 -12.38
C ASP A 13 -1.80 16.22 -11.38
N ASP A 14 -2.98 16.67 -11.81
CA ASP A 14 -3.90 17.50 -11.03
C ASP A 14 -4.81 16.68 -10.07
N LEU A 15 -4.18 15.85 -9.23
CA LEU A 15 -4.84 14.99 -8.25
C LEU A 15 -4.52 15.43 -6.82
N THR A 16 -5.56 15.59 -5.99
CA THR A 16 -5.43 15.89 -4.57
C THR A 16 -5.90 14.71 -3.73
N GLY A 17 -5.26 14.47 -2.59
CA GLY A 17 -5.58 13.35 -1.71
C GLY A 17 -5.86 13.81 -0.28
N GLU A 18 -7.00 13.38 0.28
CA GLU A 18 -7.38 13.61 1.66
C GLU A 18 -7.49 12.28 2.43
N ARG A 19 -6.77 12.17 3.55
CA ARG A 19 -6.85 11.00 4.43
C ARG A 19 -8.18 11.03 5.18
N GLN A 20 -8.93 9.96 5.06
CA GLN A 20 -10.20 9.78 5.76
C GLN A 20 -9.96 9.21 7.17
N LEU A 21 -10.91 9.44 8.08
CA LEU A 21 -10.84 9.01 9.48
C LEU A 21 -10.79 7.48 9.64
N ASP A 22 -11.32 6.74 8.67
CA ASP A 22 -11.33 5.28 8.62
C ASP A 22 -10.00 4.68 8.09
N GLY A 23 -9.02 5.52 7.78
CA GLY A 23 -7.73 5.13 7.21
C GLY A 23 -7.71 5.01 5.69
N GLY A 24 -8.83 5.32 5.01
CA GLY A 24 -8.89 5.46 3.56
C GLY A 24 -8.16 6.71 3.04
N LEU A 25 -7.96 6.77 1.72
CA LEU A 25 -7.48 7.97 1.04
C LEU A 25 -8.50 8.34 -0.04
N GLN A 26 -9.21 9.44 0.14
CA GLN A 26 -10.07 10.00 -0.90
C GLN A 26 -9.21 10.81 -1.86
N ILE A 27 -9.42 10.64 -3.15
CA ILE A 27 -8.70 11.34 -4.21
C ILE A 27 -9.69 12.16 -5.02
N SER A 28 -9.35 13.41 -5.26
CA SER A 28 -10.14 14.36 -6.03
C SER A 28 -9.33 14.88 -7.20
N CYS A 29 -9.87 14.74 -8.41
CA CYS A 29 -9.28 15.28 -9.64
C CYS A 29 -9.73 16.73 -9.84
N ALA A 30 -8.80 17.68 -9.91
CA ALA A 30 -9.13 19.09 -10.13
C ALA A 30 -9.53 19.39 -11.59
N SER A 31 -9.12 18.54 -12.55
CA SER A 31 -9.41 18.70 -13.98
C SER A 31 -10.88 18.40 -14.34
N CYS A 32 -11.45 17.30 -13.82
CA CYS A 32 -12.85 16.92 -14.10
C CYS A 32 -13.79 16.95 -12.88
N GLY A 33 -13.26 17.19 -11.67
CA GLY A 33 -14.02 17.20 -10.43
C GLY A 33 -14.39 15.80 -9.89
N HIS A 34 -13.94 14.72 -10.54
CA HIS A 34 -14.24 13.36 -10.07
C HIS A 34 -13.55 13.06 -8.75
N VAL A 35 -14.29 12.42 -7.84
CA VAL A 35 -13.81 12.01 -6.51
C VAL A 35 -13.98 10.50 -6.35
N TRP A 36 -12.94 9.83 -5.88
CA TRP A 36 -12.96 8.39 -5.66
C TRP A 36 -12.09 8.01 -4.46
N ASP A 37 -12.47 6.93 -3.78
CA ASP A 37 -11.69 6.42 -2.66
C ASP A 37 -10.56 5.52 -3.16
N ARG A 38 -9.47 5.44 -2.40
CA ARG A 38 -8.38 4.51 -2.65
C ARG A 38 -8.15 3.66 -1.40
N ASP A 39 -8.42 2.37 -1.53
CA ASP A 39 -8.12 1.41 -0.46
C ASP A 39 -6.60 1.19 -0.37
N MET A 40 -6.02 1.65 0.74
CA MET A 40 -4.59 1.49 1.06
C MET A 40 -4.31 0.27 1.95
N ARG A 41 -5.33 -0.52 2.30
CA ARG A 41 -5.15 -1.69 3.16
C ARG A 41 -4.24 -2.70 2.47
N LEU A 42 -3.33 -3.28 3.25
CA LEU A 42 -2.49 -4.37 2.79
C LEU A 42 -3.34 -5.63 2.63
N ARG A 43 -3.18 -6.33 1.50
CA ARG A 43 -3.84 -7.61 1.21
C ARG A 43 -2.84 -8.65 0.77
N CYS A 44 -3.11 -9.90 1.10
CA CYS A 44 -2.33 -11.02 0.59
C CYS A 44 -2.62 -11.23 -0.89
N ARG A 45 -1.59 -11.33 -1.73
CA ARG A 45 -1.77 -11.59 -3.17
C ARG A 45 -2.10 -13.03 -3.51
N LEU A 46 -2.04 -13.93 -2.53
CA LEU A 46 -2.32 -15.35 -2.72
C LEU A 46 -3.78 -15.71 -2.40
N CYS A 47 -4.41 -14.99 -1.47
CA CYS A 47 -5.76 -15.31 -0.99
C CYS A 47 -6.63 -14.10 -0.67
N GLU A 48 -6.18 -12.88 -0.99
CA GLU A 48 -6.90 -11.60 -0.87
C GLU A 48 -7.29 -11.15 0.55
N SER A 49 -6.99 -11.98 1.55
CA SER A 49 -7.17 -11.69 2.97
C SER A 49 -6.37 -10.45 3.40
N ASP A 50 -6.99 -9.62 4.23
CA ASP A 50 -6.38 -8.49 4.93
C ASP A 50 -5.86 -8.87 6.33
N ASP A 51 -6.16 -10.07 6.83
CA ASP A 51 -5.57 -10.63 8.06
C ASP A 51 -4.07 -10.92 7.89
N LEU A 52 -3.27 -9.87 8.08
CA LEU A 52 -1.83 -9.85 7.95
C LEU A 52 -1.17 -9.63 9.32
N LEU A 53 -0.27 -10.54 9.67
CA LEU A 53 0.62 -10.41 10.82
C LEU A 53 1.85 -9.60 10.44
N TYR A 54 2.03 -8.45 11.08
CA TYR A 54 3.25 -7.68 11.00
C TYR A 54 4.40 -8.36 11.77
N THR A 55 5.51 -8.64 11.08
CA THR A 55 6.67 -9.38 11.61
C THR A 55 7.98 -8.71 11.15
N PRO A 56 8.39 -7.58 11.76
CA PRO A 56 9.60 -6.88 11.36
C PRO A 56 10.84 -7.76 11.47
N LYS A 57 11.79 -7.57 10.56
CA LYS A 57 13.06 -8.28 10.55
C LYS A 57 14.22 -7.31 10.70
N PRO A 58 15.27 -7.67 11.46
CA PRO A 58 16.49 -6.87 11.48
C PRO A 58 17.17 -6.91 10.10
N LEU A 59 17.54 -5.72 9.61
CA LEU A 59 18.47 -5.56 8.50
C LEU A 59 19.89 -5.63 9.07
N TRP A 60 20.69 -6.56 8.56
CA TRP A 60 22.06 -6.78 9.00
C TRP A 60 23.04 -6.28 7.95
N GLU A 61 24.01 -5.45 8.37
CA GLU A 61 25.17 -5.13 7.55
C GLU A 61 26.36 -6.00 7.94
N LYS A 62 27.21 -6.28 6.94
CA LYS A 62 28.44 -7.04 7.15
C LYS A 62 29.50 -6.12 7.76
N GLY A 63 29.94 -6.43 8.98
CA GLY A 63 31.06 -5.75 9.63
C GLY A 63 32.42 -6.26 9.14
N ARG A 64 33.50 -5.94 9.88
CA ARG A 64 34.81 -6.58 9.66
C ARG A 64 34.77 -8.03 10.16
N GLY A 65 35.27 -8.97 9.37
CA GLY A 65 35.21 -10.41 9.68
C GLY A 65 33.80 -10.99 9.51
N ASP A 66 33.39 -11.89 10.42
CA ASP A 66 32.07 -12.54 10.44
C ASP A 66 31.04 -11.83 11.32
N GLN A 67 31.36 -10.65 11.85
CA GLN A 67 30.44 -9.89 12.69
C GLN A 67 29.29 -9.29 11.86
N ARG A 68 28.07 -9.37 12.41
CA ARG A 68 26.87 -8.72 11.87
C ARG A 68 26.41 -7.65 12.84
N THR A 69 26.26 -6.42 12.36
CA THR A 69 25.73 -5.30 13.13
C THR A 69 24.31 -4.99 12.67
N PRO A 70 23.33 -4.78 13.58
CA PRO A 70 22.02 -4.31 13.18
C PRO A 70 22.15 -2.93 12.53
N ALA A 71 21.78 -2.81 11.26
CA ALA A 71 21.84 -1.57 10.50
C ALA A 71 20.45 -0.94 10.30
N GLY A 72 19.39 -1.69 10.57
CA GLY A 72 18.03 -1.19 10.46
C GLY A 72 16.97 -2.27 10.62
N ARG A 73 15.78 -1.99 10.09
CA ARG A 73 14.60 -2.86 10.12
C ARG A 73 13.98 -2.96 8.73
N ILE A 74 13.64 -4.17 8.34
CA ILE A 74 12.79 -4.44 7.18
C ILE A 74 11.40 -4.76 7.70
N ASP A 75 10.41 -3.98 7.27
CA ASP A 75 9.01 -4.29 7.53
C ASP A 75 8.63 -5.53 6.72
N ALA A 76 8.12 -6.55 7.39
CA ALA A 76 7.68 -7.77 6.74
C ALA A 76 6.32 -8.20 7.30
N TYR A 77 5.51 -8.82 6.45
CA TYR A 77 4.17 -9.25 6.78
C TYR A 77 3.99 -10.73 6.40
N ARG A 78 3.08 -11.40 7.11
CA ARG A 78 2.66 -12.76 6.82
C ARG A 78 1.16 -12.85 6.90
N CYS A 79 0.52 -13.38 5.86
CA CYS A 79 -0.91 -13.66 5.90
C CYS A 79 -1.20 -14.78 6.91
N ARG A 80 -2.16 -14.55 7.82
CA ARG A 80 -2.59 -15.58 8.76
C ARG A 80 -3.49 -16.63 8.11
N ALA A 81 -4.27 -16.24 7.10
CA ALA A 81 -5.18 -17.13 6.39
C ALA A 81 -4.45 -18.22 5.58
N CYS A 82 -3.47 -17.85 4.75
CA CYS A 82 -2.76 -18.80 3.89
C CYS A 82 -1.30 -19.05 4.29
N GLY A 83 -0.75 -18.31 5.25
CA GLY A 83 0.64 -18.39 5.67
C GLY A 83 1.66 -17.74 4.73
N GLY A 84 1.20 -17.22 3.58
CA GLY A 84 2.02 -16.58 2.56
C GLY A 84 2.66 -15.27 3.00
N ARG A 85 3.68 -14.84 2.25
CA ARG A 85 4.43 -13.59 2.50
C ARG A 85 4.35 -12.60 1.33
N ASP A 86 3.68 -12.99 0.24
CA ASP A 86 3.38 -12.07 -0.86
C ASP A 86 2.19 -11.19 -0.44
N VAL A 87 2.53 -9.98 -0.02
CA VAL A 87 1.58 -8.94 0.37
C VAL A 87 1.79 -7.74 -0.53
N THR A 88 0.70 -7.07 -0.86
CA THR A 88 0.73 -5.77 -1.53
C THR A 88 -0.21 -4.85 -0.77
N SER A 89 0.06 -3.55 -0.72
CA SER A 89 -1.09 -2.64 -0.68
C SER A 89 -1.85 -2.91 -1.96
N SER A 90 -3.16 -3.11 -1.89
CA SER A 90 -3.99 -3.33 -3.07
C SER A 90 -3.49 -2.42 -4.19
N SER A 91 -3.21 -2.99 -5.37
CA SER A 91 -3.08 -2.18 -6.59
C SER A 91 -4.18 -1.13 -6.56
N PRO A 92 -3.91 0.16 -6.90
CA PRO A 92 -4.92 1.20 -6.85
C PRO A 92 -6.05 0.81 -7.80
N MET A 93 -7.03 0.08 -7.29
CA MET A 93 -8.34 0.08 -7.89
C MET A 93 -8.93 1.43 -7.49
N PRO A 94 -9.50 2.19 -8.44
CA PRO A 94 -10.41 3.24 -8.05
C PRO A 94 -11.44 2.57 -7.15
N GLY A 95 -11.43 2.94 -5.87
CA GLY A 95 -12.45 2.52 -4.92
C GLY A 95 -13.82 2.97 -5.41
N ALA A 96 -14.87 2.56 -4.70
CA ALA A 96 -16.23 2.90 -5.08
C ALA A 96 -16.35 4.41 -5.33
N SER A 97 -16.75 4.78 -6.54
CA SER A 97 -16.99 6.19 -6.88
C SER A 97 -18.17 6.68 -6.04
N THR A 98 -17.91 7.70 -5.22
CA THR A 98 -18.97 8.37 -4.48
C THR A 98 -19.42 9.55 -5.32
N ARG A 99 -20.71 9.55 -5.69
CA ARG A 99 -21.32 10.52 -6.60
C ARG A 99 -21.70 11.82 -5.91
#